data_AF-A0A1J5PRJ9-F1
#
_entry.id   AF-A0A1J5PRJ9-F1
#
_cell.length_a   1.000
_cell.length_b   1.000
_cell.length_c   1.000
_cell.angle_alpha   90.00
_cell.angle_beta   90.00
_cell.angle_gamma   90.00
#
_symmetry.space_group_name_H-M   'P 1'
#
loop_
_entity.id
_entity.type
_entity.pdbx_description
1 polymer ?
#
loop_
_entity_poly.entity_id
_entity_poly.type
_entity_poly.pdbx_seq_one_letter_code
_entity_poly.pdbx_strand_id
1 'polypeptide(L)'
;MPLVAARELQGLGDIPASKPAALAWLRRMNVSAKAVGQTLFFDTSALPESVLDAARGDLARAAKALQTALETLLQRGVYTPTEALHPAAEHRRDHRMGVPAKIASDSELEAFIHARIEHLTFQQLTDAIAAHFPPERRVGRSTVHRWWRKMKACR
;
A
#
# COMPACT_ATOMS: atom_id res chain seq x y z
N MET A 1 31.30 25.64 19.44
CA MET A 1 30.28 26.69 19.17
C MET A 1 31.00 27.84 18.48
N PRO A 2 30.51 28.47 17.40
CA PRO A 2 29.13 28.52 16.86
C PRO A 2 28.98 27.80 15.49
N LEU A 3 27.85 27.17 15.16
CA LEU A 3 26.62 27.76 14.58
C LEU A 3 26.87 28.52 13.27
N VAL A 4 26.87 27.81 12.12
CA VAL A 4 26.48 28.38 10.82
C VAL A 4 25.62 27.37 10.06
N ALA A 5 24.32 27.70 10.04
CA ALA A 5 23.34 27.53 8.98
C ALA A 5 23.25 26.18 8.23
N ALA A 6 22.15 25.50 8.51
CA ALA A 6 21.48 24.55 7.63
C ALA A 6 21.02 25.25 6.33
N ARG A 7 21.91 25.43 5.34
CA ARG A 7 21.54 26.06 4.06
C ARG A 7 22.40 25.66 2.85
N GLU A 8 22.73 24.37 2.69
CA GLU A 8 23.39 23.88 1.47
C GLU A 8 22.71 22.65 0.82
N LEU A 9 21.41 22.46 1.08
CA LEU A 9 20.54 21.62 0.25
C LEU A 9 19.73 22.46 -0.75
N GLN A 10 20.36 23.51 -1.30
CA GLN A 10 19.87 24.32 -2.44
C GLN A 10 20.89 24.32 -3.61
N GLY A 11 21.68 23.25 -3.75
CA GLY A 11 22.77 23.17 -4.73
C GLY A 11 22.45 22.45 -6.05
N LEU A 12 21.33 21.74 -6.15
CA LEU A 12 20.79 21.24 -7.43
C LEU A 12 19.85 22.30 -7.98
N GLY A 13 20.40 23.48 -8.29
CA GLY A 13 19.68 24.55 -8.95
C GLY A 13 19.08 24.05 -10.27
N ASP A 14 17.88 24.52 -10.57
CA ASP A 14 17.15 24.26 -11.81
C ASP A 14 18.10 24.23 -13.02
N ILE A 15 17.96 23.19 -13.86
CA ILE A 15 18.70 23.11 -15.13
C ILE A 15 18.42 24.43 -15.88
N PRO A 16 19.44 25.26 -16.15
CA PRO A 16 19.20 26.55 -16.73
C PRO A 16 18.59 26.38 -18.12
N ALA A 17 17.44 27.02 -18.36
CA ALA A 17 16.64 26.85 -19.57
C ALA A 17 17.36 27.28 -20.87
N SER A 18 18.49 28.00 -20.75
CA SER A 18 19.28 28.46 -21.88
C SER A 18 20.54 27.62 -22.09
N LYS A 19 20.77 27.26 -23.36
CA LYS A 19 21.93 26.48 -23.82
C LYS A 19 23.30 27.00 -23.33
N PRO A 20 23.62 28.31 -23.35
CA PRO A 20 24.94 28.78 -22.91
C PRO A 20 25.15 28.66 -21.40
N ALA A 21 24.11 28.87 -20.59
CA ALA A 21 24.18 28.71 -19.14
C ALA A 21 24.30 27.24 -18.73
N ALA A 22 23.61 26.33 -19.42
CA ALA A 22 23.75 24.89 -19.22
C ALA A 22 25.18 24.41 -19.52
N LEU A 23 25.79 24.89 -20.60
CA LEU A 23 27.18 24.52 -20.96
C LEU A 23 28.22 25.04 -19.95
N ALA A 24 28.01 26.24 -19.38
CA ALA A 24 28.87 26.78 -18.34
C ALA A 24 28.74 26.01 -17.00
N TRP A 25 27.52 25.63 -16.64
CA TRP A 25 27.24 24.78 -15.48
C TRP A 25 27.87 23.39 -15.62
N LEU A 26 27.75 22.77 -16.81
CA LEU A 26 28.35 21.48 -17.12
C LEU A 26 29.88 21.49 -17.10
N ARG A 27 30.51 22.55 -17.63
CA ARG A 27 31.97 22.75 -17.50
C ARG A 27 32.43 22.84 -16.05
N ARG A 28 31.65 23.49 -15.19
CA ARG A 28 31.95 23.58 -13.74
C ARG A 28 31.85 22.23 -13.04
N MET A 29 31.02 21.32 -13.53
CA MET A 29 30.88 19.94 -13.00
C MET A 29 31.81 18.93 -13.67
N ASN A 30 32.70 19.36 -14.58
CA ASN A 30 33.58 18.50 -15.36
C ASN A 30 32.85 17.43 -16.19
N VAL A 31 31.60 17.69 -16.56
CA VAL A 31 30.75 16.81 -17.37
C VAL A 31 30.72 17.33 -18.80
N SER A 32 31.11 16.49 -19.76
CA SER A 32 30.96 16.79 -21.18
C SER A 32 29.59 16.31 -21.66
N ALA A 33 28.83 17.21 -22.30
CA ALA A 33 27.56 16.86 -22.92
C ALA A 33 27.61 17.13 -24.42
N LYS A 34 27.17 16.15 -25.21
CA LYS A 34 27.02 16.33 -26.66
C LYS A 34 25.53 16.49 -26.97
N ALA A 35 25.18 17.56 -27.66
CA ALA A 35 23.83 17.78 -28.14
C ALA A 35 23.60 16.94 -29.41
N VAL A 36 22.63 16.03 -29.37
CA VAL A 36 22.12 15.32 -30.55
C VAL A 36 20.61 15.56 -30.60
N GLY A 37 20.17 16.46 -31.48
CA GLY A 37 18.79 16.95 -31.48
C GLY A 37 18.46 17.82 -30.25
N GLN A 38 17.26 17.65 -29.66
CA GLN A 38 16.79 18.37 -28.46
C GLN A 38 17.23 17.71 -27.13
N THR A 39 17.95 16.58 -27.19
CA THR A 39 18.34 15.80 -26.01
C THR A 39 19.84 15.95 -25.76
N LEU A 40 20.21 16.23 -24.51
CA LEU A 40 21.60 16.18 -24.07
C LEU A 40 21.94 14.75 -23.66
N PHE A 41 22.92 14.16 -24.34
CA PHE A 41 23.55 12.92 -23.89
C PHE A 41 24.78 13.27 -23.04
N PHE A 42 24.79 12.76 -21.80
CA PHE A 42 25.90 12.92 -20.87
C PHE A 42 26.93 11.82 -21.12
N ASP A 43 28.17 12.21 -21.35
CA ASP A 43 29.27 11.27 -21.48
C ASP A 43 29.86 11.02 -20.09
N THR A 44 29.51 9.88 -19.49
CA THR A 44 30.01 9.45 -18.18
C THR A 44 31.41 8.85 -18.23
N SER A 45 32.01 8.68 -19.42
CA SER A 45 33.36 8.12 -19.58
C SER A 45 34.48 9.03 -19.06
N ALA A 46 34.17 10.28 -18.74
CA ALA A 46 35.10 11.26 -18.18
C ALA A 46 34.99 11.41 -16.64
N LEU A 47 34.13 10.65 -15.96
CA LEU A 47 34.07 10.68 -14.50
C LEU A 47 35.27 9.88 -13.94
N PRO A 48 36.09 10.48 -13.06
CA PRO A 48 37.19 9.74 -12.45
C PRO A 48 36.61 8.59 -11.62
N GLU A 49 37.28 7.44 -11.66
CA GLU A 49 36.86 6.21 -10.98
C GLU A 49 36.58 6.43 -9.48
N SER A 50 37.32 7.35 -8.86
CA SER A 50 37.11 7.80 -7.48
C SER A 50 35.73 8.43 -7.22
N VAL A 51 35.14 9.12 -8.19
CA VAL A 51 33.79 9.70 -8.08
C VAL A 51 32.73 8.63 -8.20
N LEU A 52 32.94 7.65 -9.08
CA LEU A 52 32.03 6.49 -9.21
C LEU A 52 32.07 5.62 -7.95
N ASP A 53 33.24 5.41 -7.37
CA ASP A 53 33.40 4.65 -6.14
C ASP A 53 32.86 5.40 -4.91
N ALA A 54 33.02 6.73 -4.86
CA ALA A 54 32.38 7.55 -3.84
C ALA A 54 30.84 7.44 -3.94
N ALA A 55 30.27 7.56 -5.13
CA ALA A 55 28.83 7.43 -5.36
C ALA A 55 28.30 6.03 -5.00
N ARG A 56 29.04 4.97 -5.35
CA ARG A 56 28.72 3.59 -4.93
C ARG A 56 28.76 3.44 -3.41
N GLY A 57 29.75 4.03 -2.75
CA GLY A 57 29.87 4.06 -1.30
C GLY A 57 28.68 4.77 -0.63
N ASP A 58 28.27 5.91 -1.17
CA ASP A 58 27.11 6.66 -0.69
C ASP A 58 25.80 5.88 -0.85
N LEU A 59 25.58 5.26 -2.01
CA LEU A 59 24.42 4.40 -2.25
C LEU A 59 24.40 3.20 -1.30
N ALA A 60 25.53 2.54 -1.09
CA ALA A 60 25.64 1.41 -0.18
C ALA A 60 25.32 1.81 1.27
N ARG A 61 25.81 2.99 1.71
CA ARG A 61 25.49 3.54 3.03
C ARG A 61 24.00 3.87 3.17
N ALA A 62 23.40 4.51 2.18
CA ALA A 62 21.98 4.85 2.18
C ALA A 62 21.09 3.61 2.21
N ALA A 63 21.41 2.60 1.40
CA ALA A 63 20.69 1.33 1.38
C ALA A 63 20.76 0.62 2.75
N LYS A 64 21.95 0.58 3.35
CA LYS A 64 22.13 -0.01 4.67
C LYS A 64 21.38 0.75 5.77
N ALA A 65 21.40 2.08 5.73
CA ALA A 65 20.66 2.90 6.69
C ALA A 65 19.14 2.67 6.58
N LEU A 66 18.61 2.55 5.36
CA LEU A 66 17.19 2.25 5.14
C LEU A 66 16.83 0.86 5.66
N GLN A 67 17.67 -0.14 5.38
CA GLN A 67 17.45 -1.50 5.88
C GLN A 67 17.43 -1.53 7.42
N THR A 68 18.41 -0.90 8.07
CA THR A 68 18.44 -0.80 9.54
C THR A 68 17.23 -0.04 10.09
N ALA A 69 16.77 1.02 9.43
CA ALA A 69 15.56 1.72 9.83
C ALA A 69 14.30 0.84 9.73
N LEU A 70 14.18 0.05 8.65
CA LEU A 70 13.08 -0.91 8.47
C LEU A 70 13.13 -2.02 9.52
N GLU A 71 14.29 -2.63 9.75
CA GLU A 71 14.49 -3.64 10.79
C GLU A 71 14.16 -3.08 12.18
N THR A 72 14.54 -1.83 12.45
CA THR A 72 14.22 -1.13 13.70
C THR A 72 12.70 -0.90 13.83
N LEU A 73 12.01 -0.52 12.75
CA LEU A 73 10.55 -0.36 12.75
C LEU A 73 9.83 -1.69 12.96
N LEU A 74 10.34 -2.77 12.37
CA LEU A 74 9.78 -4.11 12.55
C LEU A 74 10.02 -4.63 13.97
N GLN A 75 11.22 -4.45 14.52
CA GLN A 75 11.56 -4.87 15.89
C GLN A 75 10.84 -4.05 16.97
N ARG A 76 10.65 -2.75 16.73
CA ARG A 76 9.83 -1.89 17.60
C ARG A 76 8.34 -2.20 17.51
N GLY A 77 7.94 -2.96 16.48
CA GLY A 77 6.56 -3.10 16.07
C GLY A 77 6.04 -1.77 15.53
N VAL A 78 5.33 -1.80 14.40
CA VAL A 78 4.45 -0.67 14.02
C VAL A 78 3.23 -0.73 14.95
N TYR A 79 3.45 -0.46 16.24
CA TYR A 79 2.38 0.03 17.08
C TYR A 79 2.24 1.50 16.70
N THR A 80 1.47 1.77 15.65
CA THR A 80 0.58 2.91 15.79
C THR A 80 -0.20 2.63 17.07
N PRO A 81 -0.13 3.47 18.10
CA PRO A 81 -1.20 3.46 19.07
C PRO A 81 -2.46 3.59 18.21
N THR A 82 -3.31 2.57 18.19
CA THR A 82 -4.73 2.80 17.92
C THR A 82 -5.16 3.71 19.06
N GLU A 83 -4.91 5.00 18.84
CA GLU A 83 -5.30 6.10 19.67
C GLU A 83 -6.74 5.81 20.07
N ALA A 84 -6.91 5.66 21.38
CA ALA A 84 -8.06 5.14 22.11
C ALA A 84 -9.30 4.87 21.25
N LEU A 85 -9.77 3.61 21.25
CA LEU A 85 -11.15 3.19 20.95
C LEU A 85 -12.06 4.37 20.60
N HIS A 86 -12.03 4.79 19.33
CA HIS A 86 -12.79 5.94 18.87
C HIS A 86 -14.26 5.75 19.28
N PRO A 87 -15.03 6.81 19.59
CA PRO A 87 -16.48 6.71 19.80
C PRO A 87 -17.20 5.95 18.67
N ALA A 88 -16.59 5.85 17.48
CA ALA A 88 -17.06 5.03 16.37
C ALA A 88 -16.98 3.50 16.63
N ALA A 89 -16.09 2.99 17.48
CA ALA A 89 -16.04 1.59 17.88
C ALA A 89 -17.15 1.24 18.88
N GLU A 90 -17.42 2.14 19.83
CA GLU A 90 -18.53 2.02 20.79
C GLU A 90 -19.87 2.23 20.09
N HIS A 91 -20.02 3.28 19.29
CA HIS A 91 -21.18 3.48 18.42
C HIS A 91 -21.44 2.27 17.50
N ARG A 92 -20.39 1.66 16.93
CA ARG A 92 -20.55 0.41 16.17
C ARG A 92 -20.92 -0.80 17.02
N ARG A 93 -20.61 -0.83 18.32
CA ARG A 93 -21.05 -1.88 19.26
C ARG A 93 -22.50 -1.65 19.69
N ASP A 94 -22.86 -0.42 20.02
CA ASP A 94 -24.20 -0.02 20.46
C ASP A 94 -25.23 -0.13 19.32
N HIS A 95 -24.82 0.20 18.09
CA HIS A 95 -25.61 0.00 16.88
C HIS A 95 -25.36 -1.35 16.19
N ARG A 96 -24.53 -2.23 16.77
CA ARG A 96 -24.53 -3.64 16.34
C ARG A 96 -25.84 -4.24 16.86
N MET A 97 -26.91 -4.03 16.11
CA MET A 97 -28.15 -4.77 16.30
C MET A 97 -27.79 -6.25 16.26
N GLY A 98 -27.72 -6.86 17.44
CA GLY A 98 -27.34 -8.25 17.68
C GLY A 98 -28.36 -9.24 17.14
N VAL A 99 -29.21 -8.84 16.19
CA VAL A 99 -30.11 -9.73 15.50
C VAL A 99 -29.24 -10.64 14.64
N PRO A 100 -29.16 -11.95 14.96
CA PRO A 100 -28.43 -12.88 14.12
C PRO A 100 -29.01 -12.79 12.71
N ALA A 101 -28.13 -12.81 11.71
CA ALA A 101 -28.58 -12.84 10.32
C ALA A 101 -29.55 -14.03 10.19
N LYS A 102 -30.63 -13.88 9.43
CA LYS A 102 -31.68 -14.91 9.27
C LYS A 102 -31.13 -16.34 9.05
N ILE A 103 -29.98 -16.45 8.37
CA ILE A 103 -29.24 -17.70 8.16
C ILE A 103 -28.66 -18.27 9.46
N ALA A 104 -28.05 -17.45 10.31
CA ALA A 104 -27.47 -17.89 11.60
C ALA A 104 -28.52 -18.16 12.69
N SER A 105 -29.75 -17.67 12.52
CA SER A 105 -30.87 -18.00 13.41
C SER A 105 -31.51 -19.35 13.08
N ASP A 106 -31.20 -19.92 11.93
CA ASP A 106 -31.85 -21.11 11.38
C ASP A 106 -30.78 -22.17 11.10
N SER A 107 -30.61 -23.10 12.04
CA SER A 107 -29.57 -24.13 11.98
C SER A 107 -29.71 -25.07 10.78
N GLU A 108 -30.95 -25.29 10.30
CA GLU A 108 -31.21 -26.15 9.15
C GLU A 108 -30.84 -25.44 7.85
N LEU A 109 -31.18 -24.15 7.73
CA LEU A 109 -30.76 -23.32 6.60
C LEU A 109 -29.24 -23.13 6.57
N GLU A 110 -28.62 -22.92 7.74
CA GLU A 110 -27.18 -22.83 7.88
C GLU A 110 -26.47 -24.11 7.43
N ALA A 111 -26.91 -25.27 7.92
CA ALA A 111 -26.34 -26.57 7.51
C ALA A 111 -26.52 -26.83 6.01
N PHE A 112 -27.69 -26.48 5.45
CA PHE A 112 -27.95 -26.63 4.02
C PHE A 112 -27.00 -25.79 3.16
N ILE A 113 -26.75 -24.54 3.57
CA ILE A 113 -25.84 -23.63 2.90
C ILE A 113 -24.40 -24.12 3.03
N HIS A 114 -23.96 -24.51 4.23
CA HIS A 114 -22.61 -25.04 4.47
C HIS A 114 -22.27 -26.24 3.60
N ALA A 115 -23.21 -27.19 3.45
CA ALA A 115 -22.99 -28.38 2.64
C ALA A 115 -22.82 -28.10 1.13
N ARG A 116 -23.23 -26.92 0.65
CA ARG A 116 -23.32 -26.62 -0.80
C ARG A 116 -22.54 -25.39 -1.25
N ILE A 117 -22.11 -24.52 -0.33
CA ILE A 117 -21.43 -23.26 -0.66
C ILE A 117 -20.07 -23.47 -1.34
N GLU A 118 -19.46 -24.64 -1.19
CA GLU A 118 -18.18 -25.00 -1.83
C GLU A 118 -18.35 -25.49 -3.27
N HIS A 119 -19.54 -25.95 -3.64
CA HIS A 119 -19.80 -26.59 -4.94
C HIS A 119 -20.80 -25.84 -5.82
N LEU A 120 -21.60 -24.94 -5.23
CA LEU A 120 -22.60 -24.13 -5.94
C LEU A 120 -22.26 -22.64 -5.89
N THR A 121 -22.60 -21.94 -6.96
CA THR A 121 -22.57 -20.47 -6.97
C THR A 121 -23.66 -19.91 -6.06
N PHE A 122 -23.50 -18.66 -5.61
CA PHE A 122 -24.50 -18.00 -4.76
C PHE A 122 -25.89 -17.94 -5.41
N GLN A 123 -25.96 -17.83 -6.74
CA GLN A 123 -27.23 -17.81 -7.46
C GLN A 123 -27.91 -19.19 -7.41
N GLN A 124 -27.17 -20.24 -7.75
CA GLN A 124 -27.66 -21.62 -7.67
C GLN A 124 -28.06 -22.01 -6.24
N LEU A 125 -27.36 -21.49 -5.24
CA LEU A 125 -27.70 -21.72 -3.84
C LEU A 125 -29.04 -21.06 -3.46
N THR A 126 -29.30 -19.84 -3.92
CA THR A 126 -30.63 -19.20 -3.76
C THR A 126 -31.74 -20.02 -4.39
N ASP A 127 -31.51 -20.53 -5.60
CA ASP A 127 -32.51 -21.31 -6.33
C ASP A 127 -32.77 -22.65 -5.62
N ALA A 128 -31.72 -23.30 -5.13
CA ALA A 128 -31.83 -24.50 -4.31
C ALA A 128 -32.56 -24.23 -2.98
N ILE A 129 -32.30 -23.10 -2.33
CA ILE A 129 -33.02 -22.69 -1.11
C ILE A 129 -34.50 -22.45 -1.44
N ALA A 130 -34.81 -21.81 -2.58
CA ALA A 130 -36.19 -21.57 -2.98
C ALA A 130 -36.96 -22.87 -3.28
N ALA A 131 -36.26 -23.90 -3.76
CA ALA A 131 -36.81 -25.23 -4.02
C ALA A 131 -37.03 -26.06 -2.73
N HIS A 132 -36.12 -25.95 -1.75
CA HIS A 132 -36.16 -26.76 -0.53
C HIS A 132 -36.90 -26.11 0.65
N PHE A 133 -36.96 -24.78 0.72
CA PHE A 133 -37.53 -24.06 1.86
C PHE A 133 -38.80 -23.28 1.50
N PRO A 134 -39.75 -23.18 2.44
CA PRO A 134 -40.96 -22.38 2.26
C PRO A 134 -40.61 -20.89 2.13
N PRO A 135 -41.47 -20.07 1.49
CA PRO A 135 -41.14 -18.69 1.12
C PRO A 135 -40.71 -17.81 2.29
N GLU A 136 -41.21 -18.08 3.49
CA GLU A 136 -40.89 -17.38 4.73
C GLU A 136 -39.42 -17.59 5.16
N ARG A 137 -38.79 -18.70 4.76
CA ARG A 137 -37.41 -19.06 5.09
C ARG A 137 -36.42 -18.78 3.96
N ARG A 138 -36.89 -18.34 2.79
CA ARG A 138 -36.02 -18.00 1.66
C ARG A 138 -35.12 -16.81 2.00
N VAL A 139 -33.91 -16.84 1.44
CA VAL A 139 -32.89 -15.80 1.56
C VAL A 139 -32.39 -15.44 0.18
N GLY A 140 -32.16 -14.15 -0.08
CA GLY A 140 -31.65 -13.69 -1.37
C GLY A 140 -30.14 -13.86 -1.51
N ARG A 141 -29.64 -13.80 -2.76
CA ARG A 141 -28.22 -13.95 -3.11
C ARG A 141 -27.31 -13.05 -2.29
N SER A 142 -27.69 -11.77 -2.16
CA SER A 142 -26.94 -10.76 -1.41
C SER A 142 -26.84 -11.09 0.08
N THR A 143 -27.87 -11.72 0.64
CA THR A 143 -27.90 -12.16 2.05
C THR A 143 -26.92 -13.30 2.27
N VAL A 144 -26.92 -14.32 1.40
CA VAL A 144 -25.98 -15.44 1.44
C VAL A 144 -24.54 -14.94 1.31
N HIS A 145 -24.26 -14.07 0.32
CA HIS A 145 -22.93 -13.51 0.11
C HIS A 145 -22.43 -12.68 1.31
N ARG A 146 -23.29 -11.82 1.90
CA ARG A 146 -22.95 -11.04 3.09
C ARG A 146 -22.63 -11.93 4.28
N TRP A 147 -23.44 -12.96 4.52
CA TRP A 147 -23.23 -13.93 5.60
C TRP A 147 -21.91 -14.69 5.42
N TRP A 148 -21.63 -15.20 4.22
CA TRP A 148 -20.38 -15.91 3.91
C TRP A 148 -19.14 -15.06 4.15
N ARG A 149 -19.17 -13.79 3.73
CA ARG A 149 -18.06 -12.85 3.97
C ARG A 149 -17.82 -12.62 5.47
N LYS A 150 -18.88 -12.49 6.26
CA LYS A 150 -18.78 -12.31 7.72
C LYS A 150 -18.18 -13.54 8.39
N MET A 151 -18.60 -14.73 7.96
CA MET A 151 -18.09 -16.00 8.48
C MET A 151 -16.59 -16.17 8.21
N LYS A 152 -16.13 -15.89 6.98
CA LYS A 152 -14.70 -15.96 6.63
C LYS A 152 -13.83 -14.93 7.34
N ALA A 153 -14.39 -13.80 7.78
CA ALA A 153 -13.63 -12.78 8.50
C ALA A 153 -13.43 -13.11 9.99
N CYS A 154 -14.17 -14.08 10.53
CA CYS A 154 -14.07 -14.50 11.94
C CYS A 154 -13.34 -15.85 12.11
N ARG A 155 -12.80 -16.42 11.03
CA ARG A 155 -12.02 -17.66 11.03
C ARG A 155 -10.55 -17.33 10.78
#